data_AF-A0A8R7P353-F1
#
_entry.id   AF-A0A8R7P353-F1
#
_cell.length_a   1.000
_cell.length_b   1.000
_cell.length_c   1.000
_cell.angle_alpha   90.00
_cell.angle_beta   90.00
_cell.angle_gamma   90.00
#
_symmetry.space_group_name_H-M   'P 1'
#
loop_
_entity.id
_entity.type
_entity.pdbx_description
1 polymer ?
#
loop_
_entity_poly.entity_id
_entity_poly.type
_entity_poly.pdbx_seq_one_letter_code
_entity_poly.pdbx_strand_id
1 'polypeptide(L)'
;MASSDGPRRRRRGKKSEAKNNKKKEAGPTTVEDLPDHLFELILLRLGPSPCLVRAAAACKRWCRVVGNPGFLARFGPVHEQAPYVGDYHTVQGGEPLFVPSSPVVVDRSRFSLEFLPESGSWEIADSRGSLLLLTKKRAPQSWRDYSRRVRHYPDLMVCEPLTGLYQGILWPEDLDGTGRLGVFLLDGDDADRRVSTSNFRVLAAVDDAMACVFSTGRDGGWRIIYSEITSHVELPKLGPENFVGRANGTLYWGIDGCATAVLALDEATAEFSLAAFPETVWGPSHIRTSRIVGGEDGTLRVIRLIGNDLKVFARRHPGSDEDEWLLEMQLELPEATLRLPGREEHFFRQQAMVVAANTRYVLLTPSEKAWLFSVELDTMRVEREHERNKYAGEAYPCKLPWPPALTDHGR
;
A
#
# COMPACT_ATOMS: atom_id res chain seq x y z
N MET A 1 -48.47 40.86 -96.94
CA MET A 1 -47.99 39.54 -97.41
C MET A 1 -46.65 39.25 -96.75
N ALA A 2 -46.58 38.11 -96.04
CA ALA A 2 -45.41 37.35 -95.51
C ALA A 2 -44.31 38.11 -94.74
N SER A 3 -44.18 37.99 -93.40
CA SER A 3 -43.69 36.84 -92.58
C SER A 3 -42.17 36.60 -92.76
N SER A 4 -41.30 37.07 -91.85
CA SER A 4 -40.93 36.57 -90.50
C SER A 4 -39.53 35.90 -90.55
N ASP A 5 -38.46 36.68 -90.36
CA ASP A 5 -37.72 36.93 -89.11
C ASP A 5 -36.77 35.80 -88.67
N GLY A 6 -35.49 36.00 -89.00
CA GLY A 6 -34.35 35.15 -88.62
C GLY A 6 -33.72 35.51 -87.25
N PRO A 7 -32.88 34.63 -86.69
CA PRO A 7 -32.75 34.53 -85.23
C PRO A 7 -31.76 35.54 -84.61
N ARG A 8 -32.22 36.13 -83.51
CA ARG A 8 -31.52 37.05 -82.61
C ARG A 8 -30.35 36.37 -81.86
N ARG A 9 -29.12 36.83 -82.11
CA ARG A 9 -27.96 36.61 -81.19
C ARG A 9 -27.83 37.82 -80.25
N ARG A 10 -28.32 37.68 -79.01
CA ARG A 10 -28.15 38.67 -77.92
C ARG A 10 -26.92 38.33 -77.07
N ARG A 11 -26.17 39.38 -76.75
CA ARG A 11 -24.92 39.43 -75.98
C ARG A 11 -24.98 38.67 -74.65
N ARG A 12 -23.92 37.90 -74.42
CA ARG A 12 -23.63 37.10 -73.21
C ARG A 12 -23.17 38.03 -72.08
N GLY A 13 -24.02 38.23 -71.07
CA GLY A 13 -23.65 38.87 -69.81
C GLY A 13 -22.85 37.92 -68.92
N LYS A 14 -21.73 38.39 -68.37
CA LYS A 14 -20.92 37.69 -67.36
C LYS A 14 -21.77 37.47 -66.09
N LYS A 15 -22.01 36.21 -65.72
CA LYS A 15 -22.41 35.83 -64.36
C LYS A 15 -21.18 35.32 -63.63
N SER A 16 -20.87 35.95 -62.50
CA SER A 16 -19.84 35.57 -61.55
C SER A 16 -20.15 34.20 -60.93
N GLU A 17 -19.24 33.24 -61.10
CA GLU A 17 -19.25 32.01 -60.31
C GLU A 17 -18.81 32.33 -58.87
N ALA A 18 -19.76 32.41 -57.96
CA ALA A 18 -19.49 32.37 -56.54
C ALA A 18 -19.03 30.95 -56.20
N LYS A 19 -17.73 30.78 -55.91
CA LYS A 19 -17.19 29.55 -55.33
C LYS A 19 -17.90 29.27 -54.02
N ASN A 20 -18.74 28.24 -54.02
CA ASN A 20 -19.46 27.77 -52.86
C ASN A 20 -18.46 27.07 -51.93
N ASN A 21 -17.82 27.84 -51.05
CA ASN A 21 -16.90 27.34 -50.06
C ASN A 21 -17.73 26.68 -48.94
N LYS A 22 -18.14 25.43 -49.15
CA LYS A 22 -18.72 24.60 -48.08
C LYS A 22 -17.68 24.49 -46.97
N LYS A 23 -17.85 25.28 -45.91
CA LYS A 23 -17.20 25.06 -44.62
C LYS A 23 -17.48 23.60 -44.24
N LYS A 24 -16.47 22.74 -44.34
CA LYS A 24 -16.51 21.46 -43.63
C LYS A 24 -16.60 21.83 -42.15
N GLU A 25 -17.74 21.57 -41.52
CA GLU A 25 -17.80 21.57 -40.07
C GLU A 25 -16.72 20.61 -39.57
N ALA A 26 -15.84 21.12 -38.72
CA ALA A 26 -14.87 20.27 -38.04
C ALA A 26 -15.67 19.25 -37.24
N GLY A 27 -15.38 17.96 -37.45
CA GLY A 27 -15.97 16.90 -36.66
C GLY A 27 -15.70 17.09 -35.16
N PRO A 28 -16.41 16.37 -34.28
CA PRO A 28 -16.20 16.49 -32.85
C PRO A 28 -14.74 16.19 -32.51
N THR A 29 -14.08 17.14 -31.85
CA THR A 29 -12.72 16.97 -31.33
C THR A 29 -12.74 15.89 -30.25
N THR A 30 -11.90 14.88 -30.41
CA THR A 30 -11.74 13.76 -29.48
C THR A 30 -10.41 13.85 -28.75
N VAL A 31 -10.21 13.02 -27.71
CA VAL A 31 -8.93 12.92 -27.00
C VAL A 31 -7.78 12.52 -27.96
N GLU A 32 -8.10 11.84 -29.06
CA GLU A 32 -7.11 11.46 -30.07
C GLU A 32 -6.56 12.66 -30.86
N ASP A 33 -7.27 13.78 -30.90
CA ASP A 33 -6.85 14.99 -31.61
C ASP A 33 -5.90 15.87 -30.79
N LEU A 34 -5.70 15.55 -29.50
CA LEU A 34 -4.84 16.32 -28.60
C LEU A 34 -3.36 16.00 -28.85
N PRO A 35 -2.45 16.96 -29.08
CA PRO A 35 -1.01 16.69 -29.22
C PRO A 35 -0.38 15.99 -28.01
N ASP A 36 0.64 15.15 -28.23
CA ASP A 36 1.29 14.33 -27.19
C ASP A 36 1.80 15.16 -25.99
N HIS A 37 2.29 16.39 -26.21
CA HIS A 37 2.78 17.26 -25.13
C HIS A 37 1.66 17.78 -24.20
N LEU A 38 0.45 18.04 -24.72
CA LEU A 38 -0.69 18.41 -23.89
C LEU A 38 -1.27 17.19 -23.20
N PHE A 39 -1.28 16.05 -23.88
CA PHE A 39 -1.71 14.79 -23.31
C PHE A 39 -0.83 14.37 -22.13
N GLU A 40 0.48 14.49 -22.26
CA GLU A 40 1.46 14.31 -21.19
C GLU A 40 1.18 15.20 -19.97
N LEU A 41 0.85 16.48 -20.17
CA LEU A 41 0.49 17.38 -19.07
C LEU A 41 -0.79 16.95 -18.33
N ILE A 42 -1.76 16.37 -19.04
CA ILE A 42 -2.97 15.82 -18.43
C ILE A 42 -2.61 14.59 -17.59
N LEU A 43 -1.82 13.67 -18.15
CA LEU A 43 -1.42 12.45 -17.45
C LEU A 43 -0.57 12.73 -16.20
N LEU A 44 0.32 13.73 -16.25
CA LEU A 44 1.10 14.18 -15.08
C LEU A 44 0.19 14.69 -13.94
N ARG A 45 -0.97 15.26 -14.26
CA ARG A 45 -1.95 15.72 -13.27
C ARG A 45 -2.81 14.62 -12.68
N LEU A 46 -2.93 13.47 -13.35
CA LEU A 46 -3.70 12.32 -12.81
C LEU A 46 -2.98 11.63 -11.64
N GLY A 47 -1.68 11.88 -11.45
CA GLY A 47 -0.88 11.24 -10.42
C GLY A 47 -0.78 9.73 -10.56
N PRO A 48 -0.19 9.03 -9.57
CA PRO A 48 0.01 7.60 -9.60
C PRO A 48 -1.31 6.92 -9.26
N SER A 49 -2.17 6.78 -10.27
CA SER A 49 -3.51 6.21 -10.13
C SER A 49 -3.67 4.96 -11.00
N PRO A 50 -4.54 4.02 -10.59
CA PRO A 50 -4.90 2.89 -11.45
C PRO A 50 -5.49 3.35 -12.80
N CYS A 51 -6.10 4.54 -12.84
CA CYS A 51 -6.56 5.18 -14.07
C CYS A 51 -5.42 5.49 -15.05
N LEU A 52 -4.27 5.96 -14.56
CA LEU A 52 -3.08 6.19 -15.39
C LEU A 52 -2.58 4.89 -16.03
N VAL A 53 -2.57 3.79 -15.26
CA VAL A 53 -2.18 2.47 -15.78
C VAL A 53 -3.16 1.99 -16.84
N ARG A 54 -4.48 2.11 -16.60
CA ARG A 54 -5.50 1.77 -17.60
C ARG A 54 -5.41 2.63 -18.85
N ALA A 55 -5.09 3.91 -18.70
CA ALA A 55 -4.84 4.82 -19.82
C ALA A 55 -3.64 4.34 -20.64
N ALA A 56 -2.51 4.03 -20.00
CA ALA A 56 -1.34 3.47 -20.69
C ALA A 56 -1.68 2.18 -21.47
N ALA A 57 -2.54 1.33 -20.91
CA ALA A 57 -2.99 0.09 -21.54
C ALA A 57 -4.06 0.27 -22.64
N ALA A 58 -4.66 1.45 -22.79
CA ALA A 58 -5.77 1.67 -23.71
C ALA A 58 -5.34 1.66 -25.18
N CYS A 59 -4.18 2.26 -25.51
CA CYS A 59 -3.65 2.26 -26.87
C CYS A 59 -2.12 2.45 -26.91
N LYS A 60 -1.50 2.09 -28.04
CA LYS A 60 -0.03 2.18 -28.25
C LYS A 60 0.50 3.60 -28.07
N ARG A 61 -0.28 4.60 -28.48
CA ARG A 61 0.11 6.01 -28.37
C ARG A 61 0.22 6.44 -26.92
N TRP A 62 -0.78 6.10 -26.10
CA TRP A 62 -0.80 6.48 -24.68
C TRP A 62 0.26 5.69 -23.91
N CYS A 63 0.42 4.40 -24.22
CA CYS A 63 1.52 3.57 -23.73
C CYS A 63 2.88 4.24 -24.00
N ARG A 64 3.12 4.70 -25.23
CA ARG A 64 4.37 5.39 -25.61
C ARG A 64 4.60 6.70 -24.86
N VAL A 65 3.54 7.48 -24.61
CA VAL A 65 3.65 8.73 -23.85
C VAL A 65 4.00 8.43 -22.39
N VAL A 66 3.32 7.48 -21.77
CA VAL A 66 3.55 7.08 -20.37
C VAL A 66 4.92 6.42 -20.19
N GLY A 67 5.33 5.58 -21.12
CA GLY A 67 6.64 4.92 -21.12
C GLY A 67 7.80 5.82 -21.56
N ASN A 68 7.56 7.08 -21.91
CA ASN A 68 8.60 8.00 -22.33
C ASN A 68 9.54 8.32 -21.15
N PRO A 69 10.87 8.19 -21.30
CA PRO A 69 11.81 8.51 -20.22
C PRO A 69 11.67 9.94 -19.68
N GLY A 70 11.36 10.91 -20.54
CA GLY A 70 11.08 12.28 -20.16
C GLY A 70 9.79 12.43 -19.35
N PHE A 71 8.74 11.66 -19.68
CA PHE A 71 7.52 11.60 -18.88
C PHE A 71 7.84 11.03 -17.49
N LEU A 72 8.51 9.88 -17.43
CA LEU A 72 8.87 9.22 -16.18
C LEU A 72 9.79 10.08 -15.30
N ALA A 73 10.74 10.80 -15.90
CA ALA A 73 11.61 11.74 -15.19
C ALA A 73 10.85 12.95 -14.61
N ARG A 74 9.74 13.37 -15.22
CA ARG A 74 8.88 14.44 -14.69
C ARG A 74 7.83 13.91 -13.72
N PHE A 75 7.39 12.68 -13.91
CA PHE A 75 6.40 12.03 -13.09
C PHE A 75 7.01 11.57 -11.76
N GLY A 76 8.22 11.00 -11.78
CA GLY A 76 8.91 10.44 -10.61
C GLY A 76 9.05 11.41 -9.45
N PRO A 77 9.70 12.59 -9.61
CA PRO A 77 9.88 13.56 -8.51
C PRO A 77 8.58 14.15 -7.97
N VAL A 78 7.49 14.12 -8.76
CA VAL A 78 6.18 14.64 -8.37
C VAL A 78 5.34 13.56 -7.70
N HIS A 79 5.57 12.30 -8.08
CA HIS A 79 4.75 11.14 -7.75
C HIS A 79 5.65 9.93 -7.52
N GLU A 80 6.52 9.99 -6.51
CA GLU A 80 7.51 8.95 -6.20
C GLU A 80 6.88 7.57 -5.94
N GLN A 81 5.56 7.53 -5.78
CA GLN A 81 4.82 6.37 -5.33
C GLN A 81 4.20 5.57 -6.47
N ALA A 82 4.26 4.25 -6.32
CA ALA A 82 3.47 3.35 -7.12
C ALA A 82 1.96 3.54 -6.85
N PRO A 83 1.08 3.37 -7.87
CA PRO A 83 -0.36 3.50 -7.68
C PRO A 83 -0.89 2.50 -6.66
N TYR A 84 -1.47 3.00 -5.56
CA TYR A 84 -2.20 2.19 -4.61
C TYR A 84 -3.50 1.66 -5.23
N VAL A 85 -3.79 0.37 -5.01
CA VAL A 85 -4.95 -0.31 -5.61
C VAL A 85 -5.93 -0.85 -4.60
N GLY A 86 -5.54 -1.03 -3.34
CA GLY A 86 -6.40 -1.58 -2.30
C GLY A 86 -5.57 -2.23 -1.19
N ASP A 87 -6.26 -2.84 -0.25
CA ASP A 87 -5.64 -3.53 0.88
C ASP A 87 -6.03 -5.01 0.90
N TYR A 88 -5.10 -5.86 1.31
CA TYR A 88 -5.42 -7.21 1.74
C TYR A 88 -5.77 -7.20 3.23
N HIS A 89 -6.93 -7.74 3.57
CA HIS A 89 -7.39 -7.85 4.95
C HIS A 89 -7.28 -9.28 5.45
N THR A 90 -6.77 -9.44 6.66
CA THR A 90 -6.81 -10.72 7.36
C THR A 90 -8.23 -10.99 7.87
N VAL A 91 -8.80 -12.13 7.49
CA VAL A 91 -10.13 -12.57 7.93
C VAL A 91 -9.95 -13.64 9.01
N GLN A 92 -10.60 -13.46 10.16
CA GLN A 92 -10.53 -14.45 11.24
C GLN A 92 -11.00 -15.83 10.75
N GLY A 93 -10.09 -16.82 10.81
CA GLY A 93 -10.36 -18.19 10.37
C GLY A 93 -10.52 -18.37 8.85
N GLY A 94 -10.37 -17.32 8.05
CA GLY A 94 -10.56 -17.33 6.60
C GLY A 94 -9.28 -17.14 5.81
N GLU A 95 -9.41 -17.08 4.48
CA GLU A 95 -8.33 -16.66 3.59
C GLU A 95 -8.21 -15.14 3.57
N PRO A 96 -6.99 -14.58 3.33
CA PRO A 96 -6.84 -13.15 3.13
C PRO A 96 -7.69 -12.65 1.96
N LEU A 97 -8.31 -11.48 2.13
CA LEU A 97 -9.22 -10.93 1.14
C LEU A 97 -8.73 -9.57 0.63
N PHE A 98 -8.70 -9.40 -0.69
CA PHE A 98 -8.41 -8.11 -1.30
C PHE A 98 -9.67 -7.21 -1.35
N VAL A 99 -9.55 -6.00 -0.80
CA VAL A 99 -10.55 -4.93 -0.88
C VAL A 99 -10.00 -3.83 -1.79
N PRO A 100 -10.59 -3.63 -2.99
CA PRO A 100 -10.09 -2.61 -3.92
C PRO A 100 -10.37 -1.20 -3.39
N SER A 101 -9.41 -0.31 -3.61
CA SER A 101 -9.54 1.14 -3.38
C SER A 101 -10.67 1.78 -4.19
N SER A 102 -10.92 1.24 -5.39
CA SER A 102 -12.06 1.60 -6.23
C SER A 102 -12.51 0.37 -7.03
N PRO A 103 -13.66 -0.25 -6.69
CA PRO A 103 -14.14 -1.44 -7.39
C PRO A 103 -14.54 -1.18 -8.85
N VAL A 104 -14.72 0.09 -9.24
CA VAL A 104 -14.97 0.48 -10.65
C VAL A 104 -13.70 0.39 -11.50
N VAL A 105 -12.55 0.66 -10.89
CA VAL A 105 -11.27 0.75 -11.60
C VAL A 105 -10.44 -0.52 -11.44
N VAL A 106 -10.48 -1.15 -10.26
CA VAL A 106 -9.68 -2.29 -9.86
C VAL A 106 -10.55 -3.54 -9.72
N ASP A 107 -10.31 -4.52 -10.59
CA ASP A 107 -10.98 -5.81 -10.55
C ASP A 107 -10.33 -6.70 -9.47
N ARG A 108 -11.08 -6.98 -8.40
CA ARG A 108 -10.64 -7.81 -7.28
C ARG A 108 -10.21 -9.22 -7.68
N SER A 109 -10.75 -9.78 -8.76
CA SER A 109 -10.44 -11.16 -9.18
C SER A 109 -8.98 -11.31 -9.64
N ARG A 110 -8.37 -10.22 -10.13
CA ARG A 110 -6.95 -10.14 -10.51
C ARG A 110 -5.99 -10.17 -9.32
N PHE A 111 -6.52 -10.04 -8.11
CA PHE A 111 -5.77 -9.99 -6.85
C PHE A 111 -6.07 -11.21 -5.97
N SER A 112 -6.69 -12.25 -6.55
CA SER A 112 -6.94 -13.53 -5.88
C SER A 112 -5.64 -14.25 -5.53
N LEU A 113 -5.62 -14.95 -4.39
CA LEU A 113 -4.50 -15.77 -3.93
C LEU A 113 -4.70 -17.28 -4.22
N GLU A 114 -5.72 -17.65 -5.00
CA GLU A 114 -6.05 -19.05 -5.34
C GLU A 114 -4.93 -19.79 -6.10
N PHE A 115 -3.97 -19.07 -6.68
CA PHE A 115 -2.82 -19.65 -7.38
C PHE A 115 -1.75 -20.20 -6.42
N LEU A 116 -1.82 -19.86 -5.14
CA LEU A 116 -0.87 -20.35 -4.14
C LEU A 116 -1.13 -21.83 -3.81
N PRO A 117 -0.07 -22.63 -3.60
CA PRO A 117 -0.25 -24.00 -3.14
C PRO A 117 -0.78 -24.02 -1.70
N GLU A 118 -1.52 -25.06 -1.33
CA GLU A 118 -2.15 -25.17 0.01
C GLU A 118 -3.00 -23.93 0.36
N SER A 119 -3.89 -23.53 -0.56
CA SER A 119 -4.80 -22.40 -0.37
C SER A 119 -5.46 -22.45 1.01
N GLY A 120 -5.42 -21.33 1.72
CA GLY A 120 -6.02 -21.16 3.04
C GLY A 120 -5.16 -21.59 4.22
N SER A 121 -3.98 -22.18 3.99
CA SER A 121 -2.98 -22.45 5.03
C SER A 121 -2.05 -21.26 5.33
N TRP A 122 -2.18 -20.17 4.58
CA TRP A 122 -1.30 -19.00 4.65
C TRP A 122 -1.97 -17.80 5.31
N GLU A 123 -1.21 -17.04 6.09
CA GLU A 123 -1.57 -15.72 6.62
C GLU A 123 -0.57 -14.68 6.09
N ILE A 124 -1.03 -13.44 5.85
CA ILE A 124 -0.13 -12.37 5.39
C ILE A 124 0.62 -11.84 6.61
N ALA A 125 1.94 -11.73 6.48
CA ALA A 125 2.84 -11.17 7.48
C ALA A 125 3.33 -9.76 7.12
N ASP A 126 3.54 -9.46 5.83
CA ASP A 126 3.91 -8.13 5.36
C ASP A 126 3.52 -7.90 3.89
N SER A 127 3.51 -6.64 3.46
CA SER A 127 3.33 -6.23 2.08
C SER A 127 4.29 -5.11 1.71
N ARG A 128 4.90 -5.20 0.52
CA ARG A 128 5.77 -4.13 0.00
C ARG A 128 5.61 -4.01 -1.50
N GLY A 129 5.12 -2.86 -1.95
CA GLY A 129 4.80 -2.63 -3.36
C GLY A 129 3.67 -3.54 -3.83
N SER A 130 3.94 -4.36 -4.86
CA SER A 130 3.02 -5.39 -5.37
C SER A 130 3.15 -6.74 -4.66
N LEU A 131 4.18 -6.90 -3.81
CA LEU A 131 4.49 -8.18 -3.18
C LEU A 131 3.77 -8.36 -1.85
N LEU A 132 3.38 -9.60 -1.59
CA LEU A 132 2.93 -10.08 -0.30
C LEU A 132 3.92 -11.10 0.25
N LEU A 133 4.20 -11.03 1.54
CA LEU A 133 4.89 -12.06 2.30
C LEU A 133 3.89 -12.77 3.19
N LEU A 134 3.85 -14.09 3.09
CA LEU A 134 2.94 -14.95 3.82
C LEU A 134 3.71 -15.93 4.70
N THR A 135 3.16 -16.22 5.86
CA THR A 135 3.60 -17.28 6.78
C THR A 135 2.57 -18.38 6.85
N LYS A 136 3.02 -19.60 7.15
CA LYS A 136 2.10 -20.71 7.39
C LYS A 136 1.32 -20.48 8.68
N LYS A 137 -0.02 -20.56 8.62
CA LYS A 137 -0.91 -20.44 9.78
C LYS A 137 -0.51 -21.44 10.85
N ARG A 138 -0.41 -20.98 12.09
CA ARG A 138 -0.20 -21.88 13.25
C ARG A 138 -1.49 -22.68 13.49
N ALA A 139 -1.40 -24.01 13.40
CA ALA A 139 -2.53 -24.88 13.69
C ALA A 139 -2.97 -24.71 15.17
N PRO A 140 -4.26 -24.48 15.48
CA PRO A 140 -4.68 -24.16 16.85
C PRO A 140 -4.45 -25.24 17.92
N GLN A 141 -4.20 -26.51 17.56
CA GLN A 141 -4.07 -27.61 18.52
C GLN A 141 -3.19 -28.75 17.95
N SER A 142 -1.87 -28.68 18.11
CA SER A 142 -1.02 -29.87 18.32
C SER A 142 0.34 -29.47 18.89
N TRP A 143 0.37 -29.10 20.16
CA TRP A 143 1.61 -29.09 20.92
C TRP A 143 2.06 -30.54 21.10
N ARG A 144 2.93 -31.04 20.21
CA ARG A 144 4.04 -32.00 20.46
C ARG A 144 4.58 -32.78 19.25
N ASP A 145 3.98 -32.74 18.05
CA ASP A 145 4.28 -33.81 17.06
C ASP A 145 4.76 -33.38 15.65
N TYR A 146 5.10 -32.11 15.40
CA TYR A 146 5.50 -31.66 14.05
C TYR A 146 6.94 -31.16 13.89
N SER A 147 7.76 -31.16 14.93
CA SER A 147 9.15 -30.68 14.85
C SER A 147 10.10 -31.58 14.05
N ARG A 148 9.61 -32.60 13.31
CA ARG A 148 10.47 -33.54 12.54
C ARG A 148 9.95 -34.07 11.20
N ARG A 149 8.80 -33.65 10.67
CA ARG A 149 8.31 -34.11 9.35
C ARG A 149 7.64 -32.92 8.65
N VAL A 150 8.07 -32.37 7.51
CA VAL A 150 8.89 -32.81 6.38
C VAL A 150 9.52 -31.53 5.81
N ARG A 151 10.86 -31.39 5.76
CA ARG A 151 11.58 -30.20 5.24
C ARG A 151 11.46 -30.00 3.70
N HIS A 152 10.37 -30.45 3.10
CA HIS A 152 10.10 -30.28 1.66
C HIS A 152 9.09 -29.16 1.37
N TYR A 153 8.53 -28.53 2.40
CA TYR A 153 7.55 -27.46 2.24
C TYR A 153 8.08 -26.12 2.78
N PRO A 154 7.84 -25.01 2.06
CA PRO A 154 8.30 -23.70 2.49
C PRO A 154 7.56 -23.22 3.75
N ASP A 155 8.27 -22.50 4.62
CA ASP A 155 7.71 -21.87 5.83
C ASP A 155 7.14 -20.48 5.54
N LEU A 156 7.74 -19.80 4.56
CA LEU A 156 7.33 -18.49 4.08
C LEU A 156 7.04 -18.56 2.59
N MET A 157 6.16 -17.69 2.12
CA MET A 157 5.85 -17.55 0.72
C MET A 157 5.86 -16.08 0.34
N VAL A 158 6.53 -15.74 -0.75
CA VAL A 158 6.39 -14.42 -1.36
C VAL A 158 5.66 -14.56 -2.68
N CYS A 159 4.68 -13.70 -2.92
CA CYS A 159 3.94 -13.73 -4.17
C CYS A 159 3.62 -12.33 -4.71
N GLU A 160 3.41 -12.27 -6.01
CA GLU A 160 2.85 -11.12 -6.72
C GLU A 160 1.49 -11.52 -7.32
N PRO A 161 0.38 -11.06 -6.72
CA PRO A 161 -0.96 -11.51 -7.11
C PRO A 161 -1.31 -11.25 -8.58
N LEU A 162 -0.86 -10.12 -9.14
CA LEU A 162 -1.17 -9.71 -10.51
C LEU A 162 -0.57 -10.64 -11.57
N THR A 163 0.63 -11.16 -11.33
CA THR A 163 1.32 -12.05 -12.27
C THR A 163 1.10 -13.52 -11.93
N GLY A 164 0.55 -13.82 -10.75
CA GLY A 164 0.44 -15.18 -10.23
C GLY A 164 1.79 -15.84 -9.94
N LEU A 165 2.85 -15.03 -9.81
CA LEU A 165 4.19 -15.54 -9.50
C LEU A 165 4.32 -15.69 -8.00
N TYR A 166 4.92 -16.78 -7.56
CA TYR A 166 5.27 -17.01 -6.16
C TYR A 166 6.60 -17.71 -6.02
N GLN A 167 7.19 -17.55 -4.84
CA GLN A 167 8.43 -18.20 -4.44
C GLN A 167 8.29 -18.68 -3.00
N GLY A 168 8.57 -19.96 -2.78
CA GLY A 168 8.67 -20.56 -1.45
C GLY A 168 10.04 -20.29 -0.84
N ILE A 169 10.06 -19.99 0.46
CA ILE A 169 11.27 -19.73 1.23
C ILE A 169 11.26 -20.67 2.43
N LEU A 170 12.33 -21.46 2.56
CA LEU A 170 12.55 -22.29 3.74
C LEU A 170 13.06 -21.43 4.88
N TRP A 171 12.56 -21.66 6.09
CA TRP A 171 13.13 -21.04 7.27
C TRP A 171 14.56 -21.57 7.48
N PRO A 172 15.54 -20.70 7.76
CA PRO A 172 16.91 -21.14 8.01
C PRO A 172 17.00 -22.02 9.26
N GLU A 173 17.74 -23.11 9.17
CA GLU A 173 17.91 -24.06 10.29
C GLU A 173 18.57 -23.42 11.51
N ASP A 174 19.45 -22.43 11.30
CA ASP A 174 20.13 -21.70 12.38
C ASP A 174 19.15 -20.90 13.26
N LEU A 175 17.94 -20.64 12.76
CA LEU A 175 16.86 -19.93 13.46
C LEU A 175 15.76 -20.90 13.93
N ASP A 176 15.98 -22.21 13.89
CA ASP A 176 15.01 -23.19 14.39
C ASP A 176 14.92 -23.08 15.93
N GLY A 177 13.69 -22.92 16.44
CA GLY A 177 13.41 -22.86 17.87
C GLY A 177 13.56 -21.48 18.52
N THR A 178 14.09 -20.47 17.80
CA THR A 178 14.03 -19.08 18.24
C THR A 178 12.62 -18.52 18.08
N GLY A 179 12.11 -17.77 19.05
CA GLY A 179 10.85 -17.05 18.86
C GLY A 179 10.98 -15.99 17.77
N ARG A 180 9.85 -15.65 17.16
CA ARG A 180 9.77 -14.76 16.01
C ARG A 180 9.00 -13.53 16.44
N LEU A 181 9.59 -12.35 16.28
CA LEU A 181 8.91 -11.06 16.43
C LEU A 181 8.20 -10.64 15.15
N GLY A 182 8.76 -10.98 13.98
CA GLY A 182 8.13 -10.72 12.69
C GLY A 182 9.02 -11.07 11.50
N VAL A 183 8.41 -11.11 10.32
CA VAL A 183 9.11 -11.26 9.03
C VAL A 183 8.58 -10.19 8.07
N PHE A 184 9.49 -9.52 7.38
CA PHE A 184 9.20 -8.31 6.62
C PHE A 184 9.87 -8.33 5.26
N LEU A 185 9.23 -7.74 4.26
CA LEU A 185 9.81 -7.52 2.94
C LEU A 185 10.70 -6.28 2.97
N LEU A 186 11.87 -6.39 2.36
CA LEU A 186 12.78 -5.29 2.08
C LEU A 186 12.94 -5.12 0.56
N ASP A 187 13.35 -3.93 0.14
CA ASP A 187 13.82 -3.73 -1.23
C ASP A 187 15.06 -4.59 -1.49
N GLY A 188 15.24 -5.00 -2.74
CA GLY A 188 16.44 -5.70 -3.16
C GLY A 188 17.69 -4.82 -3.11
N ASP A 189 18.84 -5.40 -3.41
CA ASP A 189 20.14 -4.71 -3.29
C ASP A 189 20.39 -3.68 -4.41
N ASP A 190 19.59 -3.71 -5.47
CA ASP A 190 19.68 -2.77 -6.59
C ASP A 190 18.79 -1.54 -6.31
N ALA A 191 19.41 -0.46 -5.80
CA ALA A 191 18.74 0.78 -5.42
C ALA A 191 18.01 1.48 -6.60
N ASP A 192 18.41 1.20 -7.84
CA ASP A 192 17.77 1.75 -9.03
C ASP A 192 16.54 0.93 -9.46
N ARG A 193 16.34 -0.26 -8.87
CA ARG A 193 15.23 -1.15 -9.18
C ARG A 193 14.25 -1.23 -8.02
N ARG A 194 12.98 -1.02 -8.34
CA ARG A 194 11.88 -1.19 -7.39
C ARG A 194 11.75 -2.65 -6.96
N VAL A 195 11.13 -2.84 -5.81
CA VAL A 195 10.76 -4.16 -5.29
C VAL A 195 9.95 -4.94 -6.33
N SER A 196 10.33 -6.19 -6.56
CA SER A 196 9.65 -7.13 -7.46
C SER A 196 9.97 -8.55 -7.06
N THR A 197 9.31 -9.54 -7.65
CA THR A 197 9.58 -10.98 -7.43
C THR A 197 11.00 -11.41 -7.76
N SER A 198 11.79 -10.57 -8.44
CA SER A 198 13.21 -10.81 -8.76
C SER A 198 14.19 -9.90 -8.01
N ASN A 199 13.69 -8.93 -7.24
CA ASN A 199 14.50 -7.92 -6.55
C ASN A 199 13.85 -7.56 -5.21
N PHE A 200 14.00 -8.45 -4.24
CA PHE A 200 13.52 -8.25 -2.88
C PHE A 200 14.39 -9.03 -1.90
N ARG A 201 14.31 -8.66 -0.63
CA ARG A 201 14.93 -9.39 0.48
C ARG A 201 13.90 -9.62 1.57
N VAL A 202 14.20 -10.51 2.49
CA VAL A 202 13.37 -10.78 3.67
C VAL A 202 14.16 -10.46 4.92
N LEU A 203 13.59 -9.67 5.82
CA LEU A 203 14.11 -9.40 7.16
C LEU A 203 13.32 -10.23 8.17
N ALA A 204 14.00 -11.09 8.93
CA ALA A 204 13.41 -11.73 10.11
C ALA A 204 13.91 -11.03 11.37
N ALA A 205 12.97 -10.60 12.20
CA ALA A 205 13.21 -10.18 13.58
C ALA A 205 12.88 -11.37 14.48
N VAL A 206 13.86 -11.84 15.25
CA VAL A 206 13.71 -12.98 16.16
C VAL A 206 14.05 -12.57 17.59
N ASP A 207 13.77 -13.46 18.53
CA ASP A 207 14.10 -13.25 19.95
C ASP A 207 15.61 -12.97 20.15
N ASP A 208 15.99 -12.45 21.32
CA ASP A 208 17.38 -12.14 21.71
C ASP A 208 18.07 -10.97 20.95
N ALA A 209 17.29 -9.97 20.54
CA ALA A 209 17.79 -8.77 19.85
C ALA A 209 18.53 -9.09 18.55
N MET A 210 18.14 -10.18 17.89
CA MET A 210 18.75 -10.62 16.65
C MET A 210 17.82 -10.38 15.46
N ALA A 211 18.38 -9.85 14.39
CA ALA A 211 17.70 -9.73 13.11
C ALA A 211 18.59 -10.29 11.99
N CYS A 212 17.95 -10.90 11.00
CA CYS A 212 18.64 -11.55 9.88
C CYS A 212 18.00 -11.14 8.57
N VAL A 213 18.84 -10.83 7.57
CA VAL A 213 18.40 -10.53 6.21
C VAL A 213 18.74 -11.71 5.31
N PHE A 214 17.75 -12.16 4.54
CA PHE A 214 17.88 -13.23 3.56
C PHE A 214 17.68 -12.68 2.15
N SER A 215 18.42 -13.25 1.21
CA SER A 215 18.26 -12.98 -0.22
C SER A 215 18.45 -14.27 -1.01
N THR A 216 18.01 -14.24 -2.27
CA THR A 216 18.25 -15.32 -3.22
C THR A 216 19.72 -15.35 -3.63
N GLY A 217 20.34 -16.53 -3.53
CA GLY A 217 21.67 -16.82 -4.04
C GLY A 217 21.67 -17.00 -5.56
N ARG A 218 22.86 -17.04 -6.16
CA ARG A 218 23.04 -17.28 -7.61
C ARG A 218 22.58 -18.67 -8.06
N ASP A 219 22.48 -19.60 -7.13
CA ASP A 219 21.96 -20.96 -7.28
C ASP A 219 20.42 -21.03 -7.12
N GLY A 220 19.76 -19.91 -6.84
CA GLY A 220 18.32 -19.84 -6.57
C GLY A 220 17.92 -20.25 -5.15
N GLY A 221 18.89 -20.63 -4.30
CA GLY A 221 18.65 -20.95 -2.89
C GLY A 221 18.55 -19.69 -2.03
N TRP A 222 17.77 -19.75 -0.96
CA TRP A 222 17.71 -18.68 0.04
C TRP A 222 18.80 -18.85 1.09
N ARG A 223 19.45 -17.75 1.46
CA ARG A 223 20.49 -17.76 2.49
C ARG A 223 20.50 -16.45 3.26
N ILE A 224 20.98 -16.51 4.50
CA ILE A 224 21.33 -15.33 5.29
C ILE A 224 22.47 -14.63 4.57
N ILE A 225 22.27 -13.35 4.23
CA ILE A 225 23.33 -12.50 3.67
C ILE A 225 24.02 -11.69 4.77
N TYR A 226 23.31 -11.38 5.85
CA TYR A 226 23.82 -10.72 7.03
C TYR A 226 22.87 -10.94 8.22
N SER A 227 23.43 -10.94 9.43
CA SER A 227 22.70 -11.03 10.69
C SER A 227 23.36 -10.12 11.72
N GLU A 228 22.56 -9.47 12.54
CA GLU A 228 23.04 -8.58 13.59
C GLU A 228 22.46 -8.99 14.94
N ILE A 229 23.30 -9.00 15.97
CA ILE A 229 22.91 -9.27 17.36
C ILE A 229 23.19 -8.00 18.16
N THR A 230 22.12 -7.33 18.56
CA THR A 230 22.22 -6.06 19.28
C THR A 230 22.48 -6.32 20.77
N SER A 231 23.75 -6.41 21.15
CA SER A 231 24.17 -6.75 22.53
C SER A 231 23.92 -5.67 23.59
N HIS A 232 23.62 -4.44 23.19
CA HIS A 232 23.46 -3.28 24.10
C HIS A 232 22.00 -2.99 24.47
N VAL A 233 21.04 -3.78 23.96
CA VAL A 233 19.61 -3.64 24.25
C VAL A 233 19.11 -4.98 24.78
N GLU A 234 18.77 -5.06 26.07
CA GLU A 234 18.00 -6.20 26.57
C GLU A 234 16.57 -6.09 26.02
N LEU A 235 16.17 -7.03 25.15
CA LEU A 235 14.80 -7.03 24.67
C LEU A 235 13.84 -7.34 25.83
N PRO A 236 12.80 -6.50 26.03
CA PRO A 236 11.68 -6.93 26.84
C PRO A 236 11.04 -8.17 26.21
N LYS A 237 10.31 -8.96 26.99
CA LYS A 237 9.55 -10.11 26.45
C LYS A 237 8.45 -9.57 25.55
N LEU A 238 8.69 -9.57 24.24
CA LEU A 238 7.76 -9.12 23.22
C LEU A 238 7.33 -10.30 22.36
N GLY A 239 6.13 -10.23 21.82
CA GLY A 239 5.65 -11.11 20.77
C GLY A 239 5.31 -10.34 19.50
N PRO A 240 4.93 -11.05 18.41
CA PRO A 240 4.41 -10.42 17.18
C PRO A 240 3.27 -9.44 17.41
N GLU A 241 2.44 -9.69 18.43
CA GLU A 241 1.32 -8.82 18.81
C GLU A 241 1.75 -7.43 19.27
N ASN A 242 3.01 -7.27 19.68
CA ASN A 242 3.57 -5.97 20.08
C ASN A 242 3.93 -5.09 18.89
N PHE A 243 3.87 -5.59 17.66
CA PHE A 243 4.16 -4.79 16.47
C PHE A 243 3.16 -3.63 16.35
N VAL A 244 3.67 -2.40 16.31
CA VAL A 244 2.86 -1.17 16.30
C VAL A 244 2.99 -0.41 14.98
N GLY A 245 3.90 -0.81 14.09
CA GLY A 245 3.92 -0.36 12.71
C GLY A 245 5.31 -0.14 12.14
N ARG A 246 5.33 0.49 10.97
CA ARG A 246 6.51 0.69 10.13
C ARG A 246 6.52 2.13 9.61
N ALA A 247 7.65 2.82 9.75
CA ALA A 247 7.83 4.17 9.24
C ALA A 247 9.29 4.41 8.87
N ASN A 248 9.52 5.08 7.73
CA ASN A 248 10.82 5.60 7.33
C ASN A 248 12.00 4.60 7.38
N GLY A 249 11.75 3.34 7.00
CA GLY A 249 12.79 2.29 7.03
C GLY A 249 13.04 1.72 8.42
N THR A 250 12.12 1.90 9.36
CA THR A 250 12.20 1.35 10.72
C THR A 250 10.91 0.63 11.08
N LEU A 251 11.05 -0.52 11.72
CA LEU A 251 9.97 -1.33 12.27
C LEU A 251 9.87 -1.10 13.78
N TYR A 252 8.65 -1.05 14.33
CA TYR A 252 8.45 -0.68 15.72
C TYR A 252 7.58 -1.68 16.49
N TRP A 253 7.98 -1.96 17.74
CA TRP A 253 7.21 -2.75 18.70
C TRP A 253 6.99 -1.98 20.00
N GLY A 254 5.75 -1.95 20.46
CA GLY A 254 5.37 -1.33 21.72
C GLY A 254 5.83 -2.17 22.90
N ILE A 255 6.45 -1.51 23.90
CA ILE A 255 6.92 -2.17 25.12
C ILE A 255 5.86 -2.01 26.20
N ASP A 256 5.32 -3.13 26.69
CA ASP A 256 4.26 -3.11 27.69
C ASP A 256 4.68 -2.38 28.97
N GLY A 257 3.86 -1.43 29.41
CA GLY A 257 4.12 -0.60 30.58
C GLY A 257 5.14 0.52 30.37
N CYS A 258 5.80 0.61 29.21
CA CYS A 258 6.70 1.72 28.89
C CYS A 258 5.94 2.87 28.23
N ALA A 259 6.10 4.07 28.78
CA ALA A 259 5.39 5.26 28.31
C ALA A 259 6.18 6.14 27.33
N THR A 260 7.49 5.92 27.23
CA THR A 260 8.42 6.84 26.57
C THR A 260 9.37 6.16 25.60
N ALA A 261 9.31 4.84 25.46
CA ALA A 261 10.17 4.11 24.54
C ALA A 261 9.41 3.00 23.82
N VAL A 262 9.83 2.74 22.58
CA VAL A 262 9.44 1.60 21.77
C VAL A 262 10.70 0.94 21.23
N LEU A 263 10.62 -0.36 20.99
CA LEU A 263 11.68 -1.07 20.30
C LEU A 263 11.62 -0.68 18.82
N ALA A 264 12.76 -0.31 18.25
CA ALA A 264 12.93 0.01 16.84
C ALA A 264 13.93 -0.97 16.21
N LEU A 265 13.66 -1.41 14.99
CA LEU A 265 14.58 -2.17 14.15
C LEU A 265 14.81 -1.42 12.85
N ASP A 266 16.06 -1.02 12.60
CA ASP A 266 16.43 -0.38 11.35
C ASP A 266 16.49 -1.41 10.22
N GLU A 267 15.82 -1.13 9.11
CA GLU A 267 15.73 -2.07 7.98
C GLU A 267 17.02 -2.16 7.17
N ALA A 268 17.87 -1.13 7.21
CA ALA A 268 19.11 -1.06 6.45
C ALA A 268 20.27 -1.73 7.21
N THR A 269 20.35 -1.52 8.52
CA THR A 269 21.40 -2.08 9.39
C THR A 269 21.00 -3.35 10.11
N ALA A 270 19.70 -3.68 10.18
CA ALA A 270 19.18 -4.77 11.00
C ALA A 270 19.52 -4.62 12.50
N GLU A 271 19.85 -3.41 12.97
CA GLU A 271 20.15 -3.14 14.37
C GLU A 271 18.88 -2.78 15.15
N PHE A 272 18.76 -3.35 16.35
CA PHE A 272 17.74 -2.93 17.30
C PHE A 272 18.19 -1.68 18.06
N SER A 273 17.24 -0.84 18.42
CA SER A 273 17.45 0.31 19.31
C SER A 273 16.18 0.63 20.08
N LEU A 274 16.31 1.45 21.12
CA LEU A 274 15.15 2.03 21.81
C LEU A 274 14.91 3.43 21.28
N ALA A 275 13.78 3.61 20.59
CA ALA A 275 13.36 4.93 20.10
C ALA A 275 12.57 5.65 21.20
N ALA A 276 13.01 6.85 21.55
CA ALA A 276 12.36 7.67 22.58
C ALA A 276 11.20 8.50 22.00
N PHE A 277 10.10 8.57 22.74
CA PHE A 277 8.92 9.35 22.42
C PHE A 277 8.48 10.16 23.64
N PRO A 278 7.98 11.39 23.46
CA PRO A 278 7.33 12.11 24.56
C PRO A 278 6.12 11.32 25.09
N GLU A 279 5.92 11.35 26.41
CA GLU A 279 4.79 10.67 27.06
C GLU A 279 3.41 11.15 26.54
N THR A 280 3.34 12.40 26.08
CA THR A 280 2.16 12.97 25.44
C THR A 280 1.83 12.29 24.10
N VAL A 281 2.83 11.78 23.39
CA VAL A 281 2.70 11.17 22.06
C VAL A 281 2.47 9.67 22.17
N TRP A 282 3.27 8.96 22.97
CA TRP A 282 3.18 7.51 23.13
C TRP A 282 2.38 7.12 24.39
N GLY A 283 2.89 7.56 25.55
CA GLY A 283 2.33 7.37 26.89
C GLY A 283 2.11 5.90 27.29
N PRO A 284 1.69 5.63 28.53
CA PRO A 284 1.42 4.28 28.99
C PRO A 284 0.14 3.80 28.31
N SER A 285 0.28 3.19 27.14
CA SER A 285 -0.85 2.80 26.32
C SER A 285 -0.70 1.35 25.90
N HIS A 286 -1.81 0.64 25.88
CA HIS A 286 -1.86 -0.75 25.43
C HIS A 286 -1.50 -0.76 23.94
N ILE A 287 -0.74 -1.76 23.48
CA ILE A 287 -0.39 -2.01 22.06
C ILE A 287 -1.58 -1.98 21.08
N ARG A 288 -2.82 -1.98 21.58
CA ARG A 288 -4.07 -1.90 20.80
C ARG A 288 -4.64 -0.49 20.68
N THR A 289 -3.94 0.52 21.17
CA THR A 289 -4.44 1.90 21.21
C THR A 289 -3.53 2.89 20.47
N SER A 290 -2.36 2.41 20.05
CA SER A 290 -1.35 3.22 19.38
C SER A 290 -0.81 2.51 18.13
N ARG A 291 -0.51 3.27 17.07
CA ARG A 291 0.12 2.80 15.83
C ARG A 291 1.12 3.83 15.32
N ILE A 292 2.19 3.36 14.71
CA ILE A 292 3.21 4.18 14.05
C ILE A 292 3.08 3.98 12.54
N VAL A 293 2.94 5.07 11.80
CA VAL A 293 2.81 5.03 10.34
C VAL A 293 3.76 6.04 9.70
N GLY A 294 4.45 5.63 8.64
CA GLY A 294 5.28 6.52 7.82
C GLY A 294 4.41 7.19 6.76
N GLY A 295 4.22 8.49 6.85
CA GLY A 295 3.46 9.26 5.86
C GLY A 295 4.04 9.17 4.46
N GLU A 296 3.18 9.43 3.48
CA GLU A 296 3.55 9.53 2.06
C GLU A 296 4.57 10.65 1.78
N ASP A 297 4.66 11.62 2.69
CA ASP A 297 5.59 12.76 2.75
C ASP A 297 6.92 12.43 3.48
N GLY A 298 7.11 11.19 3.92
CA GLY A 298 8.24 10.78 4.77
C GLY A 298 8.14 11.26 6.21
N THR A 299 7.01 11.84 6.62
CA THR A 299 6.79 12.29 8.00
C THR A 299 6.33 11.11 8.85
N LEU A 300 7.04 10.85 9.95
CA LEU A 300 6.64 9.83 10.91
C LEU A 300 5.44 10.33 11.71
N ARG A 301 4.38 9.51 11.77
CA ARG A 301 3.15 9.81 12.51
C ARG A 301 2.85 8.74 13.57
N VAL A 302 2.38 9.19 14.72
CA VAL A 302 1.87 8.35 15.80
C VAL A 302 0.37 8.59 15.92
N ILE A 303 -0.40 7.53 15.67
CA ILE A 303 -1.83 7.49 15.89
C ILE A 303 -2.06 6.94 17.30
N ARG A 304 -2.86 7.63 18.11
CA ARG A 304 -3.13 7.24 19.49
C ARG A 304 -4.57 7.49 19.88
N LEU A 305 -5.14 6.57 20.65
CA LEU A 305 -6.42 6.75 21.36
C LEU A 305 -6.18 7.19 22.79
N ILE A 306 -6.79 8.30 23.21
CA ILE A 306 -6.75 8.78 24.60
C ILE A 306 -8.18 9.08 25.03
N GLY A 307 -8.74 8.29 25.96
CA GLY A 307 -10.10 8.56 26.45
C GLY A 307 -11.19 8.55 25.37
N ASN A 308 -11.01 7.74 24.32
CA ASN A 308 -11.85 7.73 23.10
C ASN A 308 -11.68 8.91 22.14
N ASP A 309 -10.64 9.73 22.33
CA ASP A 309 -10.19 10.69 21.33
C ASP A 309 -9.13 10.06 20.45
N LEU A 310 -9.36 10.07 19.14
CA LEU A 310 -8.35 9.74 18.15
C LEU A 310 -7.45 10.96 17.95
N LYS A 311 -6.14 10.78 18.15
CA LYS A 311 -5.13 11.80 17.96
C LYS A 311 -4.06 11.32 17.01
N VAL A 312 -3.60 12.21 16.14
CA VAL A 312 -2.44 11.95 15.27
C VAL A 312 -1.39 13.01 15.50
N PHE A 313 -0.21 12.55 15.90
CA PHE A 313 0.97 13.36 16.11
C PHE A 313 1.93 13.15 14.95
N ALA A 314 2.46 14.22 14.38
CA ALA A 314 3.52 14.16 13.37
C ALA A 314 4.81 14.70 13.93
N ARG A 315 5.93 14.05 13.57
CA ARG A 315 7.27 14.50 13.95
C ARG A 315 7.81 15.47 12.90
N ARG A 316 8.05 16.72 13.28
CA ARG A 316 8.76 17.69 12.42
C ARG A 316 10.26 17.66 12.68
N HIS A 317 11.04 17.98 11.65
CA HIS A 317 12.50 18.15 11.73
C HIS A 317 13.27 16.98 12.37
N PRO A 318 13.20 15.76 11.79
CA PRO A 318 13.88 14.61 12.35
C PRO A 318 15.40 14.85 12.45
N GLY A 319 15.97 14.76 13.66
CA GLY A 319 17.41 14.84 13.88
C GLY A 319 17.94 16.24 14.21
N SER A 320 17.07 17.17 14.62
CA SER A 320 17.47 18.42 15.26
C SER A 320 17.34 18.31 16.79
N ASP A 321 18.06 19.13 17.55
CA ASP A 321 17.95 19.17 19.03
C ASP A 321 16.54 19.57 19.52
N GLU A 322 15.66 20.01 18.61
CA GLU A 322 14.25 20.34 18.84
C GLU A 322 13.33 19.40 18.03
N ASP A 323 13.42 18.08 18.26
CA ASP A 323 12.45 17.10 17.75
C ASP A 323 11.02 17.47 18.24
N GLU A 324 10.30 18.25 17.44
CA GLU A 324 8.98 18.77 17.79
C GLU A 324 7.88 17.83 17.28
N TRP A 325 7.02 17.41 18.22
CA TRP A 325 5.83 16.64 17.92
C TRP A 325 4.60 17.54 17.89
N LEU A 326 3.89 17.53 16.77
CA LEU A 326 2.71 18.35 16.57
C LEU A 326 1.46 17.51 16.43
N LEU A 327 0.40 17.92 17.13
CA LEU A 327 -0.93 17.36 16.97
C LEU A 327 -1.51 17.85 15.64
N GLU A 328 -1.52 16.99 14.62
CA GLU A 328 -2.12 17.29 13.31
C GLU A 328 -3.63 17.08 13.31
N MET A 329 -4.11 16.11 14.08
CA MET A 329 -5.52 15.75 14.16
C MET A 329 -5.95 15.43 15.59
N GLN A 330 -7.16 15.86 15.93
CA GLN A 330 -7.94 15.27 17.01
C GLN A 330 -9.39 15.03 16.56
N LEU A 331 -9.96 13.88 16.93
CA LEU A 331 -11.35 13.53 16.67
C LEU A 331 -11.98 12.80 17.86
N GLU A 332 -13.06 13.35 18.40
CA GLU A 332 -13.83 12.73 19.49
C GLU A 332 -14.72 11.62 18.92
N LEU A 333 -14.30 10.36 19.08
CA LEU A 333 -15.01 9.21 18.50
C LEU A 333 -16.47 9.10 18.95
N PRO A 334 -16.83 9.37 20.24
CA PRO A 334 -18.22 9.28 20.66
C PRO A 334 -19.15 10.24 19.93
N GLU A 335 -18.67 11.42 19.52
CA GLU A 335 -19.46 12.43 18.84
C GLU A 335 -19.48 12.18 17.34
N ALA A 336 -18.31 11.91 16.77
CA ALA A 336 -18.13 11.67 15.34
C ALA A 336 -18.92 10.45 14.82
N THR A 337 -19.20 9.48 15.71
CA THR A 337 -19.91 8.25 15.37
C THR A 337 -21.43 8.28 15.65
N LEU A 338 -21.99 9.40 16.12
CA LEU A 338 -23.42 9.51 16.54
C LEU A 338 -24.42 9.09 15.46
N ARG A 339 -24.10 9.39 14.20
CA ARG A 339 -24.99 9.14 13.07
C ARG A 339 -24.68 7.83 12.34
N LEU A 340 -23.72 7.04 12.82
CA LEU A 340 -23.36 5.80 12.15
C LEU A 340 -24.38 4.70 12.45
N PRO A 341 -24.71 3.85 11.46
CA PRO A 341 -25.68 2.79 11.63
C PRO A 341 -25.21 1.75 12.66
N GLY A 342 -26.13 1.34 13.52
CA GLY A 342 -25.87 0.34 14.55
C GLY A 342 -25.00 0.81 15.72
N ARG A 343 -24.76 2.12 15.87
CA ARG A 343 -24.11 2.69 17.06
C ARG A 343 -25.02 2.52 18.27
N GLU A 344 -24.48 1.95 19.34
CA GLU A 344 -25.20 1.74 20.61
C GLU A 344 -24.75 2.78 21.66
N GLU A 345 -25.64 3.15 22.58
CA GLU A 345 -25.35 4.18 23.61
C GLU A 345 -24.21 3.78 24.56
N HIS A 346 -23.98 2.48 24.74
CA HIS A 346 -22.95 1.99 25.66
C HIS A 346 -21.56 1.90 25.02
N PHE A 347 -21.42 2.12 23.72
CA PHE A 347 -20.11 2.19 23.08
C PHE A 347 -19.33 3.38 23.63
N PHE A 348 -18.01 3.22 23.74
CA PHE A 348 -17.10 4.23 24.27
C PHE A 348 -17.28 4.53 25.77
N ARG A 349 -17.88 3.62 26.54
CA ARG A 349 -17.79 3.64 28.01
C ARG A 349 -16.41 3.18 28.47
N GLN A 350 -15.78 2.31 27.68
CA GLN A 350 -14.39 1.92 27.77
C GLN A 350 -13.60 2.53 26.61
N GLN A 351 -12.27 2.52 26.73
CA GLN A 351 -11.39 2.97 25.66
C GLN A 351 -11.52 2.05 24.45
N ALA A 352 -11.73 2.63 23.27
CA ALA A 352 -11.75 1.92 21.99
C ALA A 352 -10.36 1.36 21.63
N MET A 353 -10.32 0.49 20.63
CA MET A 353 -9.10 -0.11 20.10
C MET A 353 -8.88 0.26 18.64
N VAL A 354 -7.61 0.45 18.29
CA VAL A 354 -7.13 0.46 16.91
C VAL A 354 -6.94 -0.99 16.46
N VAL A 355 -7.62 -1.34 15.38
CA VAL A 355 -7.58 -2.67 14.76
C VAL A 355 -6.49 -2.74 13.69
N ALA A 356 -6.40 -1.70 12.87
CA ALA A 356 -5.39 -1.56 11.83
C ALA A 356 -5.20 -0.07 11.54
N ALA A 357 -4.02 0.33 11.07
CA ALA A 357 -3.78 1.70 10.62
C ALA A 357 -2.76 1.73 9.49
N ASN A 358 -2.99 2.63 8.54
CA ASN A 358 -2.03 2.96 7.50
C ASN A 358 -2.05 4.48 7.26
N THR A 359 -1.39 4.95 6.20
CA THR A 359 -1.31 6.39 5.88
C THR A 359 -2.63 7.02 5.45
N ARG A 360 -3.67 6.22 5.17
CA ARG A 360 -4.93 6.68 4.59
C ARG A 360 -6.09 6.63 5.56
N TYR A 361 -6.15 5.61 6.42
CA TYR A 361 -7.22 5.46 7.38
C TYR A 361 -6.78 4.72 8.64
N VAL A 362 -7.57 4.88 9.69
CA VAL A 362 -7.49 4.11 10.94
C VAL A 362 -8.75 3.28 11.06
N LEU A 363 -8.63 1.97 11.23
CA LEU A 363 -9.73 1.06 11.52
C LEU A 363 -9.84 0.86 13.02
N LEU A 364 -11.05 1.08 13.55
CA LEU A 364 -11.31 1.16 14.98
C LEU A 364 -12.48 0.29 15.38
N THR A 365 -12.52 -0.12 16.64
CA THR A 365 -13.69 -0.76 17.26
C THR A 365 -13.82 -0.30 18.71
N PRO A 366 -15.06 -0.10 19.21
CA PRO A 366 -15.28 -0.03 20.64
C PRO A 366 -14.86 -1.35 21.30
N SER A 367 -14.44 -1.29 22.56
CA SER A 367 -13.97 -2.48 23.30
C SER A 367 -15.11 -3.38 23.74
N GLU A 368 -16.31 -2.82 23.86
CA GLU A 368 -17.49 -3.50 24.35
C GLU A 368 -18.05 -4.50 23.33
N LYS A 369 -17.88 -4.22 22.03
CA LYS A 369 -18.43 -5.03 20.95
C LYS A 369 -17.64 -4.83 19.67
N ALA A 370 -17.50 -5.90 18.89
CA ALA A 370 -16.97 -5.81 17.53
C ALA A 370 -17.91 -4.96 16.65
N TRP A 371 -17.59 -3.67 16.53
CA TRP A 371 -18.31 -2.70 15.71
C TRP A 371 -17.28 -1.84 14.98
N LEU A 372 -16.79 -2.38 13.86
CA LEU A 372 -15.70 -1.81 13.09
C LEU A 372 -16.13 -0.57 12.31
N PHE A 373 -15.39 0.52 12.42
CA PHE A 373 -15.54 1.71 11.59
C PHE A 373 -14.16 2.29 11.27
N SER A 374 -14.05 3.09 10.22
CA SER A 374 -12.79 3.73 9.85
C SER A 374 -12.89 5.25 9.90
N VAL A 375 -11.75 5.88 10.17
CA VAL A 375 -11.54 7.32 10.03
C VAL A 375 -10.53 7.54 8.92
N GLU A 376 -10.93 8.23 7.86
CA GLU A 376 -10.01 8.66 6.79
C GLU A 376 -9.13 9.81 7.30
N LEU A 377 -7.81 9.64 7.23
CA LEU A 377 -6.83 10.55 7.84
C LEU A 377 -6.78 11.92 7.14
N ASP A 378 -7.05 11.99 5.84
CA ASP A 378 -6.97 13.24 5.07
C ASP A 378 -8.20 14.13 5.27
N THR A 379 -9.36 13.52 5.51
CA THR A 379 -10.67 14.22 5.51
C THR A 379 -11.36 14.21 6.86
N MET A 380 -10.87 13.42 7.81
CA MET A 380 -11.48 13.14 9.11
C MET A 380 -12.89 12.57 9.01
N ARG A 381 -13.24 11.99 7.86
CA ARG A 381 -14.54 11.35 7.66
C ARG A 381 -14.57 10.01 8.34
N VAL A 382 -15.65 9.79 9.10
CA VAL A 382 -15.92 8.53 9.75
C VAL A 382 -16.89 7.73 8.89
N GLU A 383 -16.53 6.47 8.62
CA GLU A 383 -17.28 5.60 7.74
C GLU A 383 -17.51 4.23 8.37
N ARG A 384 -18.70 3.68 8.15
CA ARG A 384 -19.08 2.34 8.63
C ARG A 384 -19.36 1.33 7.52
N GLU A 385 -19.87 1.79 6.40
CA GLU A 385 -20.42 0.93 5.33
C GLU A 385 -19.36 0.45 4.32
N HIS A 386 -18.20 1.10 4.27
CA HIS A 386 -17.10 0.70 3.40
C HIS A 386 -16.69 -0.77 3.64
N GLU A 387 -16.37 -1.52 2.58
CA GLU A 387 -16.10 -2.97 2.65
C GLU A 387 -14.98 -3.32 3.65
N ARG A 388 -13.92 -2.49 3.73
CA ARG A 388 -12.83 -2.59 4.71
C ARG A 388 -13.31 -2.74 6.17
N ASN A 389 -14.44 -2.13 6.52
CA ASN A 389 -15.02 -2.15 7.87
C ASN A 389 -15.78 -3.44 8.21
N LYS A 390 -15.62 -4.49 7.39
CA LYS A 390 -16.16 -5.83 7.65
C LYS A 390 -15.12 -6.77 8.24
N TYR A 391 -13.83 -6.42 8.20
CA TYR A 391 -12.73 -7.30 8.56
C TYR A 391 -11.97 -6.78 9.78
N ALA A 392 -11.94 -7.55 10.86
CA ALA A 392 -11.34 -7.18 12.14
C ALA A 392 -9.83 -7.46 12.23
N GLY A 393 -9.15 -7.65 11.09
CA GLY A 393 -7.73 -7.97 11.02
C GLY A 393 -6.90 -6.81 10.47
N GLU A 394 -5.59 -7.00 10.53
CA GLU A 394 -4.63 -6.09 9.90
C GLU A 394 -4.89 -5.94 8.39
N ALA A 395 -4.48 -4.78 7.87
CA ALA A 395 -4.65 -4.40 6.48
C ALA A 395 -3.29 -4.15 5.84
N TYR A 396 -3.04 -4.81 4.71
CA TYR A 396 -1.76 -4.80 4.01
C TYR A 396 -1.90 -4.09 2.66
N PRO A 397 -1.33 -2.88 2.50
CA PRO A 397 -1.52 -2.08 1.30
C PRO A 397 -0.82 -2.70 0.08
N CYS A 398 -1.55 -2.80 -1.02
CA CYS A 398 -1.03 -3.25 -2.30
C CYS A 398 -0.92 -2.07 -3.28
N LYS A 399 0.22 -1.99 -3.96
CA LYS A 399 0.50 -1.03 -5.02
C LYS A 399 0.80 -1.77 -6.33
N LEU A 400 0.51 -1.14 -7.47
CA LEU A 400 0.88 -1.69 -8.78
C LEU A 400 2.39 -1.62 -9.00
N PRO A 401 2.99 -2.57 -9.73
CA PRO A 401 4.36 -2.41 -10.20
C PRO A 401 4.40 -1.19 -11.14
N TRP A 402 5.06 -0.11 -10.70
CA TRP A 402 5.15 1.15 -11.44
C TRP A 402 6.58 1.71 -11.39
N PRO A 403 7.16 2.24 -12.49
CA PRO A 403 6.57 2.34 -13.83
C PRO A 403 6.19 0.96 -14.35
N PRO A 404 5.14 0.85 -15.19
CA PRO A 404 4.66 -0.44 -15.61
C PRO A 404 5.83 -1.15 -16.29
N ALA A 405 6.05 -2.42 -15.96
CA ALA A 405 6.98 -3.27 -16.68
C ALA A 405 6.41 -3.47 -18.10
N LEU A 406 6.52 -2.44 -18.93
CA LEU A 406 6.25 -2.48 -20.35
C LEU A 406 7.45 -3.17 -20.98
N THR A 407 7.66 -4.44 -20.62
CA THR A 407 8.56 -5.30 -21.36
C THR A 407 8.03 -5.37 -22.78
N ASP A 408 8.96 -5.17 -23.71
CA ASP A 408 8.88 -5.07 -25.15
C ASP A 408 8.19 -6.30 -25.79
N HIS A 409 6.90 -6.51 -25.52
CA HIS A 409 6.06 -7.47 -26.25
C HIS A 409 5.76 -6.89 -27.64
N GLY A 410 6.81 -6.78 -28.45
CA GLY A 410 6.78 -6.03 -29.69
C GLY A 410 8.10 -6.06 -30.45
N ARG A 411 8.71 -7.24 -30.61
CA ARG A 411 9.50 -7.54 -31.80
C ARG A 411 9.08 -8.85 -32.42
#